data_AF-A0AAD9LTT9-F1
#
_entry.id   AF-A0AAD9LTT9-F1
#
_cell.length_a   1.000
_cell.length_b   1.000
_cell.length_c   1.000
_cell.angle_alpha   90.00
_cell.angle_beta   90.00
_cell.angle_gamma   90.00
#
_symmetry.space_group_name_H-M   'P 1'
#
loop_
_entity.id
_entity.type
_entity.pdbx_description
1 polymer ?
#
loop_
_entity_poly.entity_id
_entity_poly.type
_entity_poly.pdbx_seq_one_letter_code
_entity_poly.pdbx_strand_id
1 'polypeptide(L)'
;MSTQLIPGDPTSPICGMELLVSYIKNGGNLKRLDRSCINKVHPFNMTITMEYLNGYLLTDDAYDGVYNESLYFDAVGEQLVEK
;
A
#
# COMPACT_ATOMS: atom_id res chain seq x y z
N MET A 1 7.06 0.08 18.71
CA MET A 1 7.45 1.33 18.01
C MET A 1 6.27 1.70 17.12
N SER A 2 5.47 2.69 17.51
CA SER A 2 4.37 3.19 16.69
C SER A 2 4.95 4.15 15.65
N THR A 3 4.67 3.91 14.37
CA THR A 3 5.00 4.85 13.29
C THR A 3 4.22 6.14 13.53
N GLN A 4 4.92 7.19 13.97
CA GLN A 4 4.33 8.52 14.06
C GLN A 4 4.11 9.03 12.63
N LEU A 5 2.85 9.20 12.25
CA LEU A 5 2.47 9.75 10.94
C LEU A 5 2.73 11.26 10.86
N ILE A 6 2.81 11.93 12.01
CA ILE A 6 3.29 13.30 12.18
C ILE A 6 4.33 13.29 13.31
N PRO A 7 5.60 13.67 13.06
CA PRO A 7 6.62 13.75 14.09
C PRO A 7 6.17 14.68 15.23
N GLY A 8 6.09 14.16 16.45
CA GLY A 8 5.72 14.93 17.64
C GLY A 8 4.22 15.02 17.95
N ASP A 9 3.35 14.47 17.10
CA ASP A 9 1.91 14.37 17.39
C ASP A 9 1.35 12.97 17.05
N PRO A 10 1.38 12.03 18.00
CA PRO A 10 0.87 10.69 17.81
C PRO A 10 -0.66 10.60 17.86
N THR A 11 -1.36 11.69 18.19
CA THR A 11 -2.83 11.73 18.34
C THR A 11 -3.54 12.40 17.17
N SER A 12 -2.78 13.04 16.29
CA SER A 12 -3.30 13.71 15.10
C SER A 12 -4.17 12.75 14.26
N PRO A 13 -5.35 13.22 13.79
CA PRO A 13 -6.21 12.42 12.92
C PRO A 13 -5.45 12.00 11.65
N ILE A 14 -5.46 10.71 11.35
CA ILE A 14 -4.92 10.21 10.09
C ILE A 14 -5.93 10.49 8.96
N CYS A 15 -5.47 10.67 7.73
CA CYS A 15 -6.36 10.95 6.58
C CYS A 15 -7.46 9.88 6.43
N GLY A 16 -7.17 8.61 6.76
CA GLY A 16 -8.20 7.56 6.82
C GLY A 16 -9.34 7.84 7.81
N MET A 17 -9.03 8.42 8.97
CA MET A 17 -10.04 8.83 9.95
C MET A 17 -10.82 10.06 9.49
N GLU A 18 -10.17 11.03 8.85
CA GLU A 18 -10.85 12.20 8.28
C GLU A 18 -11.86 11.78 7.18
N LEU A 19 -11.46 10.85 6.30
CA LEU A 19 -12.34 10.25 5.29
C LEU A 19 -13.53 9.55 5.95
N LEU A 20 -13.31 8.73 6.96
CA LEU A 20 -14.37 8.01 7.67
C LEU A 20 -15.38 8.98 8.33
N VAL A 21 -14.88 10.00 9.02
CA VAL A 21 -15.73 11.04 9.63
C VAL A 21 -16.54 11.77 8.57
N SER A 22 -15.93 12.11 7.43
CA SER A 22 -16.61 12.75 6.31
C SER A 22 -17.70 11.86 5.70
N TYR A 23 -17.43 10.56 5.54
CA TYR A 23 -18.41 9.58 5.05
C TYR A 23 -19.63 9.51 5.97
N ILE A 24 -19.42 9.40 7.28
CA ILE A 24 -20.49 9.34 8.29
C ILE A 24 -21.32 10.62 8.27
N LYS A 25 -20.67 11.80 8.30
CA LYS A 25 -21.35 13.10 8.26
C LYS A 25 -22.19 13.31 7.00
N ASN A 26 -21.79 12.71 5.88
CA ASN A 26 -22.49 12.79 4.62
C ASN A 26 -23.48 11.63 4.37
N GLY A 27 -23.84 10.86 5.40
CA GLY A 27 -24.82 9.78 5.30
C GLY A 27 -24.38 8.65 4.36
N GLY A 28 -23.08 8.40 4.30
CA GLY A 28 -22.49 7.42 3.40
C GLY A 28 -22.42 7.83 1.93
N ASN A 29 -22.70 9.08 1.60
CA ASN A 29 -22.64 9.55 0.21
C ASN A 29 -21.18 9.79 -0.24
N LEU A 30 -20.62 8.83 -0.97
CA LEU A 30 -19.26 8.90 -1.53
C LEU A 30 -19.00 10.08 -2.48
N LYS A 31 -20.05 10.66 -3.09
CA LYS A 31 -19.91 11.86 -3.94
C LYS A 31 -19.66 13.12 -3.10
N ARG A 32 -20.03 13.09 -1.83
CA ARG A 32 -19.87 14.21 -0.87
C ARG A 32 -18.69 14.01 0.08
N LEU A 33 -17.89 12.97 -0.14
CA LEU A 33 -16.71 12.68 0.66
C LEU A 33 -15.67 13.80 0.49
N ASP A 34 -15.26 14.38 1.61
CA ASP A 34 -14.14 15.31 1.64
C ASP A 34 -12.83 14.52 1.49
N ARG A 35 -12.19 14.66 0.33
CA ARG A 35 -10.93 13.99 -0.02
C ARG A 35 -9.72 14.93 0.08
N SER A 36 -9.89 16.13 0.64
CA SER A 36 -8.81 17.12 0.72
C SER A 36 -7.58 16.63 1.47
N CYS A 37 -7.74 15.70 2.43
CA CYS A 37 -6.62 15.09 3.15
C CYS A 37 -5.72 14.23 2.26
N ILE A 38 -6.27 13.62 1.19
CA ILE A 38 -5.50 12.76 0.27
C ILE A 38 -4.40 13.57 -0.41
N ASN A 39 -4.69 14.83 -0.74
CA ASN A 39 -3.72 15.74 -1.38
C ASN A 39 -2.56 16.13 -0.44
N LYS A 40 -2.72 15.94 0.88
CA LYS A 40 -1.69 16.25 1.89
C LYS A 40 -0.80 15.04 2.19
N VAL A 41 -1.21 13.84 1.80
CA VAL A 41 -0.40 12.63 1.95
C VAL A 41 0.56 12.54 0.78
N HIS A 42 1.79 12.10 1.03
CA HIS A 42 2.72 11.82 -0.07
C HIS A 42 2.08 10.77 -0.98
N PRO A 43 2.21 10.87 -2.32
CA PRO A 43 1.73 9.85 -3.23
C PRO A 43 2.26 8.48 -2.79
N PHE A 44 1.37 7.63 -2.30
CA PHE A 44 1.73 6.27 -1.92
C PHE A 44 1.74 5.43 -3.17
N ASN A 45 2.94 5.21 -3.72
CA ASN A 45 3.12 4.35 -4.87
C ASN A 45 3.20 2.89 -4.40
N MET A 46 2.13 2.13 -4.64
CA MET A 46 2.09 0.69 -4.34
C MET A 46 2.64 -0.17 -5.48
N THR A 47 3.38 0.41 -6.43
CA THR A 47 4.08 -0.38 -7.44
C THR A 47 5.19 -1.17 -6.75
N ILE A 48 4.99 -2.48 -6.65
CA ILE A 48 6.00 -3.43 -6.18
C ILE A 48 6.88 -3.78 -7.38
N THR A 49 8.19 -3.87 -7.21
CA THR A 49 9.08 -4.28 -8.31
C THR A 49 8.85 -5.76 -8.63
N MET A 50 9.09 -6.17 -9.88
CA MET A 50 8.94 -7.58 -10.28
C MET A 50 9.80 -8.54 -9.42
N GLU A 51 10.98 -8.10 -9.01
CA GLU A 51 11.85 -8.85 -8.09
C GLU A 51 11.14 -9.14 -6.75
N TYR A 52 10.55 -8.12 -6.11
CA TYR A 52 9.81 -8.30 -4.87
C TYR A 52 8.52 -9.10 -5.07
N LEU A 53 7.85 -8.90 -6.20
CA LEU A 53 6.65 -9.64 -6.58
C LEU A 53 6.93 -11.14 -6.72
N ASN A 54 7.92 -11.51 -7.52
CA ASN A 54 8.30 -12.89 -7.75
C ASN A 54 8.91 -13.51 -6.50
N GLY A 55 9.82 -12.80 -5.82
CA GLY A 55 10.55 -13.34 -4.67
C GLY A 55 9.70 -13.55 -3.41
N TYR A 56 8.71 -12.69 -3.16
CA TYR A 56 7.88 -12.78 -1.94
C TYR A 56 6.48 -13.30 -2.19
N LEU A 57 5.87 -12.94 -3.31
CA LEU A 57 4.48 -13.28 -3.61
C LEU A 57 4.37 -14.41 -4.64
N LEU A 58 5.45 -14.75 -5.35
CA LEU A 58 5.51 -15.78 -6.39
C LEU A 58 4.38 -15.61 -7.40
N THR A 59 4.19 -14.39 -7.87
CA THR A 59 3.16 -13.99 -8.82
C THR A 59 3.67 -12.81 -9.64
N ASP A 60 3.17 -12.70 -10.87
CA ASP A 60 3.52 -11.60 -11.79
C ASP A 60 2.68 -10.33 -11.56
N ASP A 61 1.61 -10.43 -10.75
CA ASP A 61 0.77 -9.29 -10.36
C ASP A 61 0.39 -9.35 -8.87
N ALA A 62 0.48 -8.20 -8.19
CA ALA A 62 0.32 -8.09 -6.74
C ALA A 62 -1.12 -8.12 -6.24
N TYR A 63 -2.09 -7.89 -7.12
CA TYR A 63 -3.50 -7.73 -6.77
C TYR A 63 -4.39 -8.79 -7.41
N ASP A 64 -4.13 -9.11 -8.68
CA ASP A 64 -4.93 -9.99 -9.52
C ASP A 64 -4.17 -11.26 -9.95
N GLY A 65 -2.89 -11.37 -9.58
CA GLY A 65 -2.05 -12.48 -9.98
C GLY A 65 -2.33 -13.78 -9.23
N VAL A 66 -1.90 -14.89 -9.83
CA VAL A 66 -2.07 -16.24 -9.28
C VAL A 66 -0.72 -16.79 -8.90
N TYR A 67 -0.66 -17.44 -7.74
CA TYR A 67 0.54 -18.12 -7.26
C TYR A 67 1.12 -19.05 -8.35
N ASN A 68 2.40 -18.84 -8.67
CA ASN A 68 3.15 -19.58 -9.66
C ASN A 68 4.50 -20.00 -9.07
N GLU A 69 4.58 -21.25 -8.62
CA GLU A 69 5.79 -21.85 -8.04
C GLU A 69 7.00 -21.85 -8.97
N SER A 70 6.81 -21.74 -10.29
CA SER A 70 7.91 -21.68 -11.25
C SER A 70 8.76 -20.42 -11.06
N LEU A 71 8.15 -19.33 -10.59
CA LEU A 71 8.83 -18.05 -10.29
C LEU A 71 9.81 -18.17 -9.11
N TYR A 72 9.70 -19.23 -8.31
CA TYR A 72 10.66 -19.51 -7.23
C TYR A 72 12.04 -19.84 -7.80
N PHE A 73 12.09 -20.61 -8.89
CA PHE A 73 13.36 -20.96 -9.52
C PHE A 73 14.01 -19.76 -10.21
N ASP A 74 13.22 -18.84 -10.73
CA ASP A 74 13.71 -17.58 -11.29
C ASP A 74 14.26 -16.65 -10.19
N ALA A 75 13.53 -16.49 -9.08
CA ALA A 75 13.96 -15.67 -7.95
C ALA A 75 15.22 -16.24 -7.25
N VAL A 76 15.29 -17.56 -7.06
CA VAL A 76 16.47 -18.22 -6.49
C VAL A 76 17.63 -18.22 -7.49
N GLY A 77 17.35 -18.27 -8.80
CA GLY A 77 18.35 -18.14 -9.86
C GLY A 77 19.05 -16.79 -9.86
N GLU A 78 18.32 -15.69 -9.72
CA GLU A 78 18.89 -14.34 -9.61
C GLU A 78 19.71 -14.15 -8.31
N GLN A 79 19.23 -14.68 -7.18
CA GLN A 79 19.95 -14.57 -5.90
C GLN A 79 21.28 -15.34 -5.86
N LEU A 80 21.51 -16.28 -6.79
CA LEU A 80 22.77 -16.99 -6.96
C LEU A 80 23.75 -16.27 -7.91
N VAL A 81 23.29 -15.33 -8.73
CA VAL A 81 24.14 -14.54 -9.63
C VAL A 81 24.74 -13.32 -8.92
N GLU A 82 24.11 -12.82 -7.85
CA GLU A 82 24.62 -11.73 -7.00
C GLU A 82 25.62 -12.17 -5.91
N LYS A 83 26.14 -13.41 -5.97
CA LYS A 83 27.15 -13.93 -5.02
C LYS A 83 28.53 -14.16 -5.63
#